data_AF-A0A934YRS9-F1
#
_entry.id   AF-A0A934YRS9-F1
#
_cell.length_a   1.000
_cell.length_b   1.000
_cell.length_c   1.000
_cell.angle_alpha   90.00
_cell.angle_beta   90.00
_cell.angle_gamma   90.00
#
_symmetry.space_group_name_H-M   'P 1'
#
loop_
_entity.id
_entity.type
_entity.pdbx_description
1 polymer ?
#
loop_
_entity_poly.entity_id
_entity_poly.type
_entity_poly.pdbx_seq_one_letter_code
_entity_poly.pdbx_strand_id
1 'polypeptide(L)'
;MTPAPSSAPRRPLPPGVAALLVLAVLAGCSSSTTTAPPPPRNPDSGAGDAATPGDAALLDSSPPSNDAAPPEREAGAVDAGPIVACYKEDDAFLLEGLAPSRSPSRCTTAVIKEAVGACLSATSTTAGCDAYIAANPECARCLLGGIDGDDFSKVPVGAIIPLSEVAVSPNVAACAALVIGRPECAVPVSKELVCTSTACSTCPAGASTSACQTQASAAICAGLGDAACNTAISASTAQWATVCRGTTFKDTFEMVGAVMCGAP
;
A
#
# COMPACT_ATOMS: atom_id res chain seq x y z
N MET A 1 -20.24 -19.94 -23.72
CA MET A 1 -21.05 -19.22 -22.72
C MET A 1 -20.07 -18.55 -21.79
N THR A 2 -19.84 -17.26 -21.97
CA THR A 2 -18.94 -16.46 -21.14
C THR A 2 -19.75 -15.97 -19.94
N PRO A 3 -19.34 -16.21 -18.68
CA PRO A 3 -20.06 -15.68 -17.54
C PRO A 3 -20.02 -14.15 -17.60
N ALA A 4 -21.17 -13.51 -17.39
CA ALA A 4 -21.26 -12.06 -17.32
C ALA A 4 -20.46 -11.56 -16.10
N PRO A 5 -19.69 -10.46 -16.21
CA PRO A 5 -18.97 -9.90 -15.08
C PRO A 5 -19.99 -9.51 -14.00
N SER A 6 -19.82 -10.09 -12.81
CA SER A 6 -20.58 -9.72 -11.62
C SER A 6 -20.30 -8.26 -11.31
N SER A 7 -21.31 -7.41 -11.44
CA SER A 7 -21.23 -6.01 -11.05
C SER A 7 -21.17 -5.94 -9.54
N ALA A 8 -19.96 -5.98 -8.96
CA ALA A 8 -19.77 -5.75 -7.54
C ALA A 8 -20.49 -4.45 -7.14
N PRO A 9 -21.29 -4.45 -6.06
CA PRO A 9 -22.07 -3.29 -5.66
C PRO A 9 -21.13 -2.14 -5.32
N ARG A 10 -21.15 -1.09 -6.13
CA ARG A 10 -20.55 0.22 -5.79
C ARG A 10 -21.35 0.79 -4.62
N ARG A 11 -20.90 0.56 -3.39
CA ARG A 11 -21.45 1.27 -2.24
C ARG A 11 -20.92 2.70 -2.27
N PRO A 12 -21.76 3.73 -2.46
CA PRO A 12 -21.36 5.06 -2.07
C PRO A 12 -20.96 5.01 -0.59
N LEU A 13 -19.88 5.70 -0.22
CA LEU A 13 -19.57 5.93 1.19
C LEU A 13 -20.86 6.40 1.89
N PRO A 14 -21.25 5.78 3.02
CA PRO A 14 -22.52 6.11 3.66
C PRO A 14 -22.56 7.62 3.93
N PRO A 15 -23.64 8.32 3.53
CA PRO A 15 -23.80 9.73 3.87
C PRO A 15 -23.87 9.84 5.39
N GLY A 16 -22.79 10.31 6.01
CA GLY A 16 -22.59 10.23 7.46
C GLY A 16 -21.25 9.62 7.89
N VAL A 17 -20.14 10.01 7.25
CA VAL A 17 -18.77 9.84 7.80
C VAL A 17 -18.55 10.69 9.08
N ALA A 18 -19.61 11.37 9.53
CA ALA A 18 -19.82 11.94 10.84
C ALA A 18 -19.55 10.93 11.97
N ALA A 19 -18.34 10.98 12.53
CA ALA A 19 -17.81 10.11 13.59
C ALA A 19 -17.53 8.67 13.15
N LEU A 20 -16.53 8.54 12.29
CA LEU A 20 -15.72 7.34 12.21
C LEU A 20 -15.13 7.08 13.61
N LEU A 21 -15.70 6.14 14.37
CA LEU A 21 -15.08 5.65 15.61
C LEU A 21 -13.84 4.84 15.19
N VAL A 22 -12.73 5.54 14.94
CA VAL A 22 -11.55 4.98 14.29
C VAL A 22 -10.95 3.88 15.16
N LEU A 23 -11.28 2.62 14.85
CA LEU A 23 -10.37 1.52 15.15
C LEU A 23 -9.20 1.65 14.19
N ALA A 24 -8.11 2.23 14.68
CA ALA A 24 -6.83 2.22 14.00
C ALA A 24 -6.34 0.77 13.92
N VAL A 25 -6.68 0.09 12.82
CA VAL A 25 -6.11 -1.20 12.51
C VAL A 25 -4.70 -0.91 12.00
N LEU A 26 -3.70 -1.14 12.85
CA LEU A 26 -2.33 -1.36 12.37
C LEU A 26 -2.43 -2.62 11.50
N ALA A 27 -2.61 -2.43 10.19
CA ALA A 27 -2.50 -3.52 9.24
C ALA A 27 -1.10 -4.10 9.45
N GLY A 28 -1.06 -5.21 10.19
CA GLY A 28 0.14 -5.90 10.57
C GLY A 28 0.78 -6.46 9.31
N CYS A 29 1.55 -5.62 8.63
CA CYS A 29 2.73 -6.07 7.91
C CYS A 29 3.62 -6.71 8.96
N SER A 30 3.31 -7.96 9.32
CA SER A 30 4.31 -8.91 9.78
C SER A 30 5.24 -9.06 8.59
N SER A 31 6.22 -8.15 8.49
CA SER A 31 7.34 -8.32 7.60
C SER A 31 8.01 -9.61 8.05
N SER A 32 7.74 -10.70 7.36
CA SER A 32 8.70 -11.78 7.23
C SER A 32 10.03 -11.10 6.93
N THR A 33 10.98 -11.18 7.86
CA THR A 33 12.34 -10.75 7.65
C THR A 33 12.91 -11.60 6.52
N THR A 34 12.68 -11.18 5.28
CA THR A 34 13.47 -11.66 4.15
C THR A 34 14.85 -11.07 4.36
N THR A 35 15.76 -11.90 4.87
CA THR A 35 17.19 -11.61 4.96
C THR A 35 17.63 -11.07 3.61
N ALA A 36 17.95 -9.78 3.55
CA ALA A 36 18.53 -9.20 2.35
C ALA A 36 19.80 -9.98 1.99
N PRO A 37 20.02 -10.35 0.71
CA PRO A 37 21.28 -10.92 0.31
C PRO A 37 22.42 -9.93 0.64
N PRO A 38 23.60 -10.42 1.04
CA PRO A 38 24.73 -9.55 1.35
C PRO A 38 25.07 -8.67 0.15
N PRO A 39 25.50 -7.41 0.37
CA PRO A 39 25.88 -6.54 -0.73
C PRO A 39 27.02 -7.18 -1.55
N PRO A 40 27.07 -6.94 -2.88
CA PRO A 40 28.15 -7.45 -3.70
C PRO A 40 29.49 -6.89 -3.20
N ARG A 41 30.45 -7.79 -2.96
CA ARG A 41 31.84 -7.42 -2.69
C ARG A 41 32.39 -6.71 -3.93
N ASN A 42 32.70 -5.44 -3.79
CA ASN A 42 33.45 -4.69 -4.78
C ASN A 42 34.94 -5.05 -4.63
N PRO A 43 35.64 -5.53 -5.68
CA PRO A 43 37.07 -5.79 -5.61
C PRO A 43 37.87 -4.49 -5.81
N ASP A 44 38.72 -4.22 -4.82
CA ASP A 44 40.00 -3.52 -4.80
C ASP A 44 40.31 -2.34 -5.75
N SER A 45 40.61 -1.20 -5.13
CA SER A 45 41.59 -0.23 -5.64
C SER A 45 42.98 -0.60 -5.11
N GLY A 46 43.90 -0.87 -6.03
CA GLY A 46 45.24 -1.37 -5.72
C GLY A 46 46.21 -0.34 -5.15
N ALA A 47 47.10 -0.83 -4.28
CA ALA A 47 48.44 -0.30 -4.05
C ALA A 47 49.41 -1.48 -4.29
N GLY A 48 50.42 -1.25 -5.12
CA GLY A 48 51.36 -2.28 -5.56
C GLY A 48 52.40 -2.65 -4.52
N ASP A 49 52.97 -3.84 -4.68
CA ASP A 49 54.41 -4.07 -4.65
C ASP A 49 54.75 -5.48 -5.19
N ALA A 50 55.95 -5.59 -5.73
CA ALA A 50 56.43 -6.64 -6.62
C ALA A 50 56.99 -7.88 -5.91
N ALA A 51 56.74 -9.07 -6.49
CA ALA A 51 57.71 -10.18 -6.65
C ALA A 51 57.10 -11.36 -7.46
N THR A 52 57.86 -11.88 -8.43
CA THR A 52 57.59 -13.00 -9.37
C THR A 52 58.23 -14.32 -8.84
N PRO A 53 58.20 -15.49 -9.53
CA PRO A 53 57.16 -16.27 -10.23
C PRO A 53 56.97 -17.69 -9.64
N GLY A 54 55.87 -18.38 -10.01
CA GLY A 54 55.74 -19.83 -9.81
C GLY A 54 54.57 -20.42 -10.60
N ASP A 55 54.91 -21.19 -11.64
CA ASP A 55 54.00 -21.98 -12.49
C ASP A 55 53.23 -23.06 -11.72
N ALA A 56 51.95 -23.28 -12.07
CA ALA A 56 51.41 -24.57 -12.53
C ALA A 56 49.87 -24.68 -12.37
N ALA A 57 49.26 -25.36 -13.35
CA ALA A 57 47.91 -25.96 -13.40
C ALA A 57 46.73 -24.98 -13.59
N LEU A 58 46.20 -24.80 -14.81
CA LEU A 58 45.22 -25.69 -15.47
C LEU A 58 44.15 -26.22 -14.51
N LEU A 59 42.94 -25.66 -14.58
CA LEU A 59 41.67 -26.39 -14.50
C LEU A 59 40.57 -25.51 -15.11
N ASP A 60 40.26 -25.83 -16.36
CA ASP A 60 39.05 -25.50 -17.09
C ASP A 60 37.87 -26.26 -16.48
N SER A 61 36.79 -25.56 -16.15
CA SER A 61 35.51 -26.14 -15.78
C SER A 61 34.41 -25.10 -16.01
N SER A 62 34.06 -24.93 -17.28
CA SER A 62 32.82 -24.28 -17.68
C SER A 62 31.63 -25.17 -17.29
N PRO A 63 30.63 -24.69 -16.52
CA PRO A 63 29.39 -25.42 -16.35
C PRO A 63 28.56 -25.36 -17.64
N PRO A 64 27.82 -26.42 -18.01
CA PRO A 64 26.97 -26.39 -19.19
C PRO A 64 25.83 -25.39 -19.00
N SER A 65 25.69 -24.47 -19.95
CA SER A 65 24.49 -23.66 -20.15
C SER A 65 23.33 -24.60 -20.49
N ASN A 66 22.42 -24.77 -19.53
CA ASN A 66 21.12 -25.38 -19.78
C ASN A 66 20.15 -24.27 -20.22
N ASP A 67 20.19 -23.92 -21.50
CA ASP A 67 19.12 -23.19 -22.19
C ASP A 67 17.90 -24.09 -22.35
N ALA A 68 17.20 -24.33 -21.25
CA ALA A 68 15.84 -24.85 -21.29
C ALA A 68 14.91 -23.66 -21.03
N ALA A 69 14.28 -23.17 -22.11
CA ALA A 69 13.15 -22.27 -22.01
C ALA A 69 12.12 -22.88 -21.04
N PRO A 70 11.68 -22.15 -19.99
CA PRO A 70 10.68 -22.68 -19.09
C PRO A 70 9.41 -22.98 -19.90
N PRO A 71 8.78 -24.15 -19.72
CA PRO A 71 7.55 -24.45 -20.41
C PRO A 71 6.53 -23.37 -20.07
N GLU A 72 5.88 -22.83 -21.11
CA GLU A 72 4.73 -21.95 -20.99
C GLU A 72 3.71 -22.66 -20.11
N ARG A 73 3.64 -22.26 -18.84
CA ARG A 73 2.59 -22.70 -17.93
C ARG A 73 1.30 -22.13 -18.47
N GLU A 74 0.55 -22.98 -19.18
CA GLU A 74 -0.89 -22.77 -19.32
C GLU A 74 -1.43 -22.45 -17.93
N ALA A 75 -2.10 -21.30 -17.81
CA ALA A 75 -2.78 -20.87 -16.62
C ALA A 75 -3.94 -21.84 -16.34
N GLY A 76 -3.60 -23.00 -15.79
CA GLY A 76 -4.54 -23.96 -15.28
C GLY A 76 -5.42 -23.27 -14.24
N ALA A 77 -6.73 -23.51 -14.33
CA ALA A 77 -7.68 -23.09 -13.33
C ALA A 77 -7.11 -23.41 -11.94
N VAL A 78 -6.82 -22.36 -11.17
CA VAL A 78 -6.31 -22.49 -9.81
C VAL A 78 -7.44 -23.17 -9.04
N ASP A 79 -7.22 -24.44 -8.70
CA ASP A 79 -8.13 -25.20 -7.85
C ASP A 79 -8.29 -24.37 -6.57
N ALA A 80 -9.51 -23.87 -6.35
CA ALA A 80 -9.82 -23.02 -5.22
C ALA A 80 -9.67 -23.89 -3.98
N GLY A 81 -8.47 -23.86 -3.38
CA GLY A 81 -8.19 -24.50 -2.11
C GLY A 81 -9.25 -24.12 -1.06
N PRO A 82 -9.32 -24.85 0.06
CA PRO A 82 -10.35 -24.63 1.07
C PRO A 82 -10.45 -23.14 1.41
N ILE A 83 -11.65 -22.58 1.24
CA ILE A 83 -11.95 -21.17 1.51
C ILE A 83 -11.42 -20.83 2.91
N VAL A 84 -10.50 -19.88 2.99
CA VAL A 84 -10.04 -19.36 4.28
C VAL A 84 -11.25 -18.76 4.96
N ALA A 85 -11.53 -19.17 6.20
CA ALA A 85 -12.79 -18.88 6.90
C ALA A 85 -13.17 -17.39 7.03
N CYS A 86 -12.30 -16.47 6.63
CA CYS A 86 -12.53 -15.04 6.70
C CYS A 86 -12.50 -14.26 5.39
N TYR A 87 -12.30 -14.93 4.24
CA TYR A 87 -12.47 -14.28 2.95
C TYR A 87 -13.95 -14.01 2.69
N LYS A 88 -14.31 -12.75 2.42
CA LYS A 88 -15.66 -12.32 2.05
C LYS A 88 -15.64 -11.35 0.88
N GLU A 89 -16.09 -11.83 -0.28
CA GLU A 89 -16.14 -11.05 -1.51
C GLU A 89 -17.06 -9.82 -1.41
N ASP A 90 -18.22 -9.98 -0.76
CA ASP A 90 -19.20 -8.89 -0.61
C ASP A 90 -18.69 -7.72 0.27
N ASP A 91 -17.63 -7.96 1.04
CA ASP A 91 -16.99 -6.94 1.87
C ASP A 91 -15.88 -6.19 1.11
N ALA A 92 -15.51 -6.63 -0.11
CA ALA A 92 -14.44 -6.01 -0.88
C ALA A 92 -14.84 -4.61 -1.38
N PHE A 93 -14.11 -3.59 -0.94
CA PHE A 93 -14.28 -2.21 -1.37
C PHE A 93 -13.27 -1.83 -2.44
N LEU A 94 -13.76 -1.22 -3.53
CA LEU A 94 -12.91 -0.68 -4.59
C LEU A 94 -12.71 0.82 -4.37
N LEU A 95 -11.47 1.19 -4.04
CA LEU A 95 -11.10 2.60 -3.94
C LEU A 95 -11.22 3.29 -5.31
N GLU A 96 -11.87 4.45 -5.37
CA GLU A 96 -11.84 5.33 -6.53
C GLU A 96 -11.04 6.59 -6.22
N GLY A 97 -10.52 7.24 -7.26
CA GLY A 97 -9.74 8.46 -7.11
C GLY A 97 -8.69 8.66 -8.19
N LEU A 98 -8.23 9.90 -8.30
CA LEU A 98 -7.09 10.28 -9.12
C LEU A 98 -5.77 9.94 -8.41
N ALA A 99 -4.69 9.90 -9.18
CA ALA A 99 -3.34 9.83 -8.60
C ALA A 99 -3.08 11.07 -7.73
N PRO A 100 -2.53 10.90 -6.52
CA PRO A 100 -2.11 12.02 -5.71
C PRO A 100 -0.86 12.66 -6.32
N SER A 101 -0.62 13.90 -5.93
CA SER A 101 0.64 14.60 -6.22
C SER A 101 1.47 14.68 -4.94
N ARG A 102 2.79 14.77 -5.10
CA ARG A 102 3.70 14.93 -3.97
C ARG A 102 3.69 16.39 -3.50
N SER A 103 3.49 16.59 -2.20
CA SER A 103 3.61 17.86 -1.49
C SER A 103 2.94 19.07 -2.18
N PRO A 104 1.62 19.03 -2.44
CA PRO A 104 0.90 20.10 -3.11
C PRO A 104 0.75 21.37 -2.26
N SER A 105 1.43 21.47 -1.09
CA SER A 105 1.39 22.62 -0.17
C SER A 105 -0.01 22.99 0.29
N ARG A 106 -0.88 21.98 0.46
CA ARG A 106 -2.28 22.16 0.90
C ARG A 106 -2.41 22.23 2.41
N CYS A 107 -1.47 21.60 3.13
CA CYS A 107 -1.46 21.50 4.57
C CYS A 107 -0.13 22.01 5.15
N THR A 108 -0.20 22.64 6.33
CA THR A 108 0.98 22.82 7.18
C THR A 108 1.14 21.61 8.09
N THR A 109 2.34 21.40 8.65
CA THR A 109 2.58 20.34 9.64
C THR A 109 1.65 20.46 10.86
N ALA A 110 1.30 21.68 11.27
CA ALA A 110 0.38 21.90 12.39
C ALA A 110 -1.04 21.40 12.05
N VAL A 111 -1.56 21.76 10.87
CA VAL A 111 -2.90 21.36 10.42
C VAL A 111 -3.00 19.84 10.23
N ILE A 112 -1.95 19.17 9.73
CA ILE A 112 -1.90 17.70 9.65
C ILE A 112 -2.03 17.07 11.04
N LYS A 113 -1.32 17.60 12.04
CA LYS A 113 -1.38 17.09 13.42
C LYS A 113 -2.76 17.31 14.05
N GLU A 114 -3.38 18.45 13.77
CA GLU A 114 -4.74 18.77 14.23
C GLU A 114 -5.77 17.78 13.69
N ALA A 115 -5.64 17.34 12.42
CA ALA A 115 -6.53 16.36 11.80
C ALA A 115 -6.63 15.05 12.61
N VAL A 116 -5.52 14.60 13.21
CA VAL A 116 -5.52 13.38 14.04
C VAL A 116 -6.42 13.54 15.25
N GLY A 117 -6.30 14.65 15.98
CA GLY A 117 -7.13 14.92 17.15
C GLY A 117 -8.59 15.20 16.79
N ALA A 118 -8.83 15.92 15.69
CA ALA A 118 -10.16 16.32 15.27
C ALA A 118 -10.97 15.16 14.69
N CYS A 119 -10.34 14.30 13.87
CA CYS A 119 -11.03 13.32 13.04
C CYS A 119 -10.64 11.86 13.28
N LEU A 120 -9.41 11.56 13.73
CA LEU A 120 -8.85 10.20 13.68
C LEU A 120 -8.50 9.59 15.05
N SER A 121 -8.85 10.26 16.14
CA SER A 121 -8.58 9.78 17.49
C SER A 121 -9.80 9.07 18.08
N ALA A 122 -9.58 8.21 19.08
CA ALA A 122 -10.68 7.56 19.81
C ALA A 122 -11.61 8.56 20.54
N THR A 123 -11.14 9.79 20.76
CA THR A 123 -11.90 10.88 21.39
C THR A 123 -12.47 11.87 20.38
N SER A 124 -12.25 11.66 19.09
CA SER A 124 -12.78 12.52 18.04
C SER A 124 -14.31 12.44 18.00
N THR A 125 -14.94 13.57 17.67
CA THR A 125 -16.39 13.66 17.53
C THR A 125 -16.73 14.16 16.13
N THR A 126 -17.94 13.85 15.64
CA THR A 126 -18.47 14.40 14.39
C THR A 126 -18.27 15.91 14.32
N ALA A 127 -18.74 16.63 15.33
CA ALA A 127 -18.68 18.09 15.36
C ALA A 127 -17.23 18.61 15.34
N GLY A 128 -16.30 17.93 16.01
CA GLY A 128 -14.89 18.26 15.99
C GLY A 128 -14.26 18.09 14.60
N CYS A 129 -14.57 16.98 13.92
CA CYS A 129 -14.08 16.74 12.58
C CYS A 129 -14.71 17.68 11.55
N ASP A 130 -16.02 17.93 11.62
CA ASP A 130 -16.71 18.88 10.74
C ASP A 130 -16.16 20.30 10.89
N ALA A 131 -15.87 20.72 12.13
CA ALA A 131 -15.24 22.01 12.40
C ALA A 131 -13.83 22.09 11.78
N TYR A 132 -13.05 21.00 11.86
CA TYR A 132 -11.74 20.92 11.19
C TYR A 132 -11.86 21.00 9.67
N ILE A 133 -12.80 20.26 9.06
CA ILE A 133 -13.04 20.26 7.61
C ILE A 133 -13.46 21.66 7.16
N ALA A 134 -14.38 22.32 7.88
CA ALA A 134 -14.84 23.66 7.56
C ALA A 134 -13.71 24.71 7.67
N ALA A 135 -12.81 24.56 8.66
CA ALA A 135 -11.67 25.47 8.84
C ALA A 135 -10.54 25.22 7.83
N ASN A 136 -10.37 23.99 7.34
CA ASN A 136 -9.24 23.56 6.52
C ASN A 136 -9.67 22.77 5.27
N PRO A 137 -10.57 23.26 4.41
CA PRO A 137 -11.24 22.45 3.40
C PRO A 137 -10.29 21.81 2.38
N GLU A 138 -9.30 22.55 1.88
CA GLU A 138 -8.31 22.05 0.92
C GLU A 138 -7.40 20.98 1.54
N CYS A 139 -6.98 21.19 2.79
CA CYS A 139 -6.15 20.23 3.50
C CYS A 139 -6.94 18.97 3.87
N ALA A 140 -8.16 19.13 4.36
CA ALA A 140 -9.06 18.03 4.67
C ALA A 140 -9.34 17.17 3.43
N ARG A 141 -9.66 17.78 2.29
CA ARG A 141 -9.89 17.07 1.04
C ARG A 141 -8.66 16.27 0.59
N CYS A 142 -7.45 16.82 0.76
CA CYS A 142 -6.20 16.10 0.48
C CYS A 142 -5.95 14.94 1.46
N LEU A 143 -6.14 15.15 2.76
CA LEU A 143 -5.86 14.13 3.77
C LEU A 143 -6.88 12.98 3.72
N LEU A 144 -8.16 13.31 3.54
CA LEU A 144 -9.27 12.36 3.62
C LEU A 144 -9.61 11.69 2.27
N GLY A 145 -9.14 12.24 1.15
CA GLY A 145 -9.44 11.70 -0.19
C GLY A 145 -10.82 12.09 -0.73
N GLY A 146 -11.35 13.22 -0.27
CA GLY A 146 -12.68 13.72 -0.58
C GLY A 146 -13.47 14.11 0.66
N ILE A 147 -14.45 15.00 0.48
CA ILE A 147 -15.43 15.40 1.50
C ILE A 147 -16.85 15.27 0.95
N ASP A 148 -17.86 15.36 1.82
CA ASP A 148 -19.27 15.20 1.43
C ASP A 148 -19.65 16.12 0.26
N GLY A 149 -20.23 15.51 -0.78
CA GLY A 149 -20.62 16.18 -2.03
C GLY A 149 -19.55 16.17 -3.13
N ASP A 150 -18.32 15.71 -2.85
CA ASP A 150 -17.32 15.54 -3.89
C ASP A 150 -17.64 14.35 -4.82
N ASP A 151 -17.21 14.47 -6.07
CA ASP A 151 -17.13 13.33 -7.01
C ASP A 151 -15.80 12.62 -6.79
N PHE A 152 -15.81 11.51 -6.04
CA PHE A 152 -14.61 10.76 -5.67
C PHE A 152 -13.79 10.29 -6.89
N SER A 153 -14.39 10.14 -8.07
CA SER A 153 -13.65 9.80 -9.29
C SER A 153 -12.72 10.92 -9.78
N LYS A 154 -12.94 12.15 -9.29
CA LYS A 154 -12.19 13.38 -9.65
C LYS A 154 -11.33 13.90 -8.50
N VAL A 155 -11.39 13.30 -7.32
CA VAL A 155 -10.56 13.68 -6.19
C VAL A 155 -9.34 12.76 -6.12
N PRO A 156 -8.13 13.27 -5.84
CA PRO A 156 -7.00 12.40 -5.58
C PRO A 156 -7.23 11.51 -4.37
N VAL A 157 -6.72 10.27 -4.41
CA VAL A 157 -6.76 9.39 -3.23
C VAL A 157 -6.07 10.06 -2.04
N GLY A 158 -6.66 9.91 -0.85
CA GLY A 158 -6.24 10.59 0.35
C GLY A 158 -4.98 10.02 1.01
N ALA A 159 -4.47 10.77 1.98
CA ALA A 159 -3.45 10.31 2.93
C ALA A 159 -3.94 9.18 3.84
N ILE A 160 -5.25 8.95 3.90
CA ILE A 160 -5.88 7.75 4.47
C ILE A 160 -6.64 6.99 3.39
N ILE A 161 -6.83 5.70 3.64
CA ILE A 161 -7.72 4.82 2.91
C ILE A 161 -8.79 4.26 3.85
N PRO A 162 -10.06 4.18 3.42
CA PRO A 162 -11.10 3.51 4.18
C PRO A 162 -10.87 1.99 4.15
N LEU A 163 -10.98 1.35 5.32
CA LEU A 163 -10.96 -0.11 5.47
C LEU A 163 -12.32 -0.67 5.87
N SER A 164 -13.20 0.18 6.41
CA SER A 164 -14.60 -0.11 6.70
C SER A 164 -15.33 1.22 6.94
N GLU A 165 -16.61 1.15 7.32
CA GLU A 165 -17.39 2.34 7.73
C GLU A 165 -16.82 3.03 8.99
N VAL A 166 -16.02 2.33 9.79
CA VAL A 166 -15.48 2.82 11.07
C VAL A 166 -13.97 2.67 11.20
N ALA A 167 -13.27 2.22 10.16
CA ALA A 167 -11.82 2.02 10.19
C ALA A 167 -11.15 2.63 8.96
N VAL A 168 -9.99 3.24 9.19
CA VAL A 168 -9.12 3.80 8.16
C VAL A 168 -7.68 3.38 8.43
N SER A 169 -6.85 3.41 7.40
CA SER A 169 -5.40 3.22 7.49
C SER A 169 -4.68 4.37 6.76
N PRO A 170 -3.47 4.79 7.19
CA PRO A 170 -2.66 5.69 6.39
C PRO A 170 -2.35 5.05 5.03
N ASN A 171 -2.37 5.86 3.98
CA ASN A 171 -2.12 5.42 2.61
C ASN A 171 -0.63 5.31 2.31
N VAL A 172 0.04 4.39 3.02
CA VAL A 172 1.48 4.15 2.88
C VAL A 172 1.83 3.74 1.45
N ALA A 173 0.94 3.03 0.75
CA ALA A 173 1.16 2.55 -0.61
C ALA A 173 1.22 3.71 -1.62
N ALA A 174 0.28 4.67 -1.55
CA ALA A 174 0.37 5.89 -2.33
C ALA A 174 1.59 6.75 -1.96
N CYS A 175 1.88 6.90 -0.66
CA CYS A 175 3.08 7.62 -0.21
C CYS A 175 4.36 7.01 -0.78
N ALA A 176 4.50 5.69 -0.72
CA ALA A 176 5.64 4.97 -1.27
C ALA A 176 5.80 5.22 -2.77
N ALA A 177 4.70 5.13 -3.53
CA ALA A 177 4.67 5.42 -4.96
C ALA A 177 5.16 6.84 -5.28
N LEU A 178 4.76 7.84 -4.49
CA LEU A 178 5.22 9.23 -4.65
C LEU A 178 6.70 9.41 -4.30
N VAL A 179 7.19 8.74 -3.24
CA VAL A 179 8.60 8.83 -2.83
C VAL A 179 9.54 8.23 -3.87
N ILE A 180 9.14 7.15 -4.52
CA ILE A 180 9.94 6.50 -5.58
C ILE A 180 9.76 7.14 -6.96
N GLY A 181 9.00 8.23 -7.06
CA GLY A 181 8.77 8.95 -8.32
C GLY A 181 7.87 8.22 -9.31
N ARG A 182 6.98 7.36 -8.83
CA ARG A 182 6.00 6.61 -9.65
C ARG A 182 4.56 6.93 -9.23
N PRO A 183 4.08 8.18 -9.36
CA PRO A 183 2.71 8.56 -8.95
C PRO A 183 1.61 7.74 -9.64
N GLU A 184 1.84 7.25 -10.85
CA GLU A 184 0.92 6.35 -11.58
C GLU A 184 0.64 5.05 -10.83
N CYS A 185 1.57 4.61 -9.97
CA CYS A 185 1.41 3.42 -9.15
C CYS A 185 0.49 3.64 -7.95
N ALA A 186 0.27 4.88 -7.50
CA ALA A 186 -0.40 5.16 -6.23
C ALA A 186 -1.84 4.62 -6.18
N VAL A 187 -2.62 4.78 -7.25
CA VAL A 187 -4.03 4.35 -7.27
C VAL A 187 -4.16 2.84 -7.37
N PRO A 188 -3.51 2.13 -8.33
CA PRO A 188 -3.60 0.67 -8.43
C PRO A 188 -3.21 -0.06 -7.14
N VAL A 189 -2.10 0.33 -6.51
CA VAL A 189 -1.63 -0.33 -5.29
C VAL A 189 -2.52 -0.01 -4.09
N SER A 190 -3.08 1.21 -4.01
CA SER A 190 -4.06 1.54 -2.97
C SER A 190 -5.36 0.77 -3.16
N LYS A 191 -5.82 0.61 -4.41
CA LYS A 191 -7.02 -0.18 -4.75
C LYS A 191 -6.89 -1.63 -4.32
N GLU A 192 -5.77 -2.27 -4.68
CA GLU A 192 -5.48 -3.65 -4.27
C GLU A 192 -5.41 -3.78 -2.74
N LEU A 193 -4.72 -2.85 -2.07
CA LEU A 193 -4.60 -2.85 -0.61
C LEU A 193 -5.97 -2.72 0.06
N VAL A 194 -6.82 -1.80 -0.40
CA VAL A 194 -8.15 -1.60 0.18
C VAL A 194 -9.04 -2.81 -0.09
N CYS A 195 -9.06 -3.32 -1.32
CA CYS A 195 -9.86 -4.49 -1.68
C CYS A 195 -9.48 -5.70 -0.83
N THR A 196 -8.19 -6.02 -0.73
CA THR A 196 -7.72 -7.19 0.03
C THR A 196 -7.92 -7.02 1.53
N SER A 197 -7.76 -5.81 2.07
CA SER A 197 -7.97 -5.54 3.49
C SER A 197 -9.45 -5.62 3.88
N THR A 198 -10.33 -5.08 3.05
CA THR A 198 -11.78 -5.07 3.31
C THR A 198 -12.40 -6.45 3.15
N ALA A 199 -12.00 -7.20 2.11
CA ALA A 199 -12.38 -8.60 1.91
C ALA A 199 -11.93 -9.55 3.05
N CYS A 200 -10.98 -9.10 3.87
CA CYS A 200 -10.40 -9.85 5.00
C CYS A 200 -10.66 -9.18 6.35
N SER A 201 -11.55 -8.18 6.41
CA SER A 201 -11.78 -7.36 7.60
C SER A 201 -12.36 -8.13 8.78
N THR A 202 -13.02 -9.27 8.54
CA THR A 202 -13.70 -10.07 9.57
C THR A 202 -13.05 -11.44 9.78
N CYS A 203 -11.73 -11.46 10.03
CA CYS A 203 -11.03 -12.69 10.39
C CYS A 203 -11.23 -13.09 11.87
N PRO A 204 -11.72 -14.32 12.15
CA PRO A 204 -11.77 -14.81 13.51
C PRO A 204 -10.35 -14.93 14.08
N ALA A 205 -10.23 -14.85 15.39
CA ALA A 205 -8.95 -15.02 16.07
C ALA A 205 -8.31 -16.37 15.67
N GLY A 206 -7.03 -16.34 15.29
CA GLY A 206 -6.28 -17.51 14.84
C GLY A 206 -6.37 -17.82 13.34
N ALA A 207 -7.22 -17.13 12.58
CA ALA A 207 -7.19 -17.22 11.12
C ALA A 207 -5.97 -16.47 10.54
N SER A 208 -5.43 -16.99 9.44
CA SER A 208 -4.29 -16.36 8.75
C SER A 208 -4.78 -15.21 7.86
N THR A 209 -4.52 -13.98 8.30
CA THR A 209 -4.80 -12.77 7.50
C THR A 209 -4.06 -12.80 6.17
N SER A 210 -2.81 -13.29 6.14
CA SER A 210 -2.05 -13.39 4.89
C SER A 210 -2.66 -14.37 3.91
N ALA A 211 -3.18 -15.52 4.39
CA ALA A 211 -3.87 -16.48 3.54
C ALA A 211 -5.17 -15.87 2.95
N CYS A 212 -5.93 -15.13 3.76
CA CYS A 212 -7.09 -14.40 3.27
C CYS A 212 -6.71 -13.37 2.21
N GLN A 213 -5.67 -12.57 2.43
CA GLN A 213 -5.22 -11.56 1.47
C GLN A 213 -4.74 -12.20 0.16
N THR A 214 -4.02 -13.33 0.22
CA THR A 214 -3.65 -14.11 -0.97
C THR A 214 -4.88 -14.59 -1.72
N GLN A 215 -5.88 -15.13 -1.01
CA GLN A 215 -7.13 -15.58 -1.62
C GLN A 215 -7.89 -14.39 -2.26
N ALA A 216 -8.01 -13.26 -1.58
CA ALA A 216 -8.66 -12.06 -2.11
C ALA A 216 -7.95 -11.54 -3.37
N SER A 217 -6.61 -11.51 -3.36
CA SER A 217 -5.79 -11.08 -4.51
C SER A 217 -5.94 -12.00 -5.73
N ALA A 218 -6.23 -13.29 -5.51
CA ALA A 218 -6.48 -14.26 -6.58
C ALA A 218 -7.96 -14.32 -7.02
N ALA A 219 -8.88 -13.67 -6.29
CA ALA A 219 -10.32 -13.69 -6.53
C ALA A 219 -10.82 -12.28 -6.90
N ILE A 220 -11.68 -11.67 -6.07
CA ILE A 220 -12.33 -10.38 -6.37
C ILE A 220 -11.35 -9.21 -6.57
N CYS A 221 -10.16 -9.27 -5.95
CA CYS A 221 -9.16 -8.23 -6.08
C CYS A 221 -8.17 -8.46 -7.22
N ALA A 222 -8.35 -9.53 -8.01
CA ALA A 222 -7.47 -9.85 -9.12
C ALA A 222 -7.45 -8.72 -10.17
N GLY A 223 -6.25 -8.34 -10.60
CA GLY A 223 -6.05 -7.32 -11.63
C GLY A 223 -6.25 -5.86 -11.19
N LEU A 224 -6.53 -5.62 -9.90
CA LEU A 224 -6.58 -4.25 -9.36
C LEU A 224 -5.19 -3.65 -9.14
N GLY A 225 -4.23 -4.51 -8.78
CA GLY A 225 -2.83 -4.16 -8.62
C GLY A 225 -2.08 -4.06 -9.94
N ASP A 226 -0.96 -3.35 -9.93
CA ASP A 226 0.01 -3.38 -11.01
C ASP A 226 1.28 -4.10 -10.50
N ALA A 227 1.59 -5.26 -11.07
CA ALA A 227 2.70 -6.10 -10.61
C ALA A 227 4.06 -5.37 -10.71
N ALA A 228 4.24 -4.51 -11.72
CA ALA A 228 5.46 -3.72 -11.87
C ALA A 228 5.53 -2.62 -10.79
N CYS A 229 4.41 -2.01 -10.44
CA CYS A 229 4.31 -1.06 -9.32
C CYS A 229 4.61 -1.74 -7.98
N ASN A 230 4.00 -2.89 -7.69
CA ASN A 230 4.24 -3.64 -6.46
C ASN A 230 5.71 -4.07 -6.34
N THR A 231 6.32 -4.51 -7.45
CA THR A 231 7.74 -4.85 -7.50
C THR A 231 8.61 -3.62 -7.24
N ALA A 232 8.34 -2.49 -7.91
CA ALA A 232 9.12 -1.25 -7.76
C ALA A 232 9.05 -0.70 -6.33
N ILE A 233 7.86 -0.69 -5.72
CA ILE A 233 7.66 -0.26 -4.33
C ILE A 233 8.42 -1.21 -3.37
N SER A 234 8.28 -2.52 -3.54
CA SER A 234 8.96 -3.50 -2.69
C SER A 234 10.48 -3.39 -2.78
N ALA A 235 11.03 -3.25 -4.00
CA ALA A 235 12.46 -3.11 -4.23
C ALA A 235 13.03 -1.81 -3.60
N SER A 236 12.19 -0.79 -3.44
CA SER A 236 12.59 0.53 -2.92
C SER A 236 12.21 0.74 -1.46
N THR A 237 11.94 -0.33 -0.69
CA THR A 237 11.47 -0.24 0.71
C THR A 237 12.35 0.64 1.59
N ALA A 238 13.68 0.52 1.47
CA ALA A 238 14.60 1.33 2.26
C ALA A 238 14.47 2.84 1.99
N GLN A 239 14.05 3.24 0.79
CA GLN A 239 13.91 4.63 0.39
C GLN A 239 12.62 5.25 0.95
N TRP A 240 11.48 4.56 0.84
CA TRP A 240 10.19 5.13 1.25
C TRP A 240 9.81 4.84 2.70
N ALA A 241 10.29 3.75 3.31
CA ALA A 241 9.86 3.38 4.65
C ALA A 241 10.22 4.46 5.70
N THR A 242 11.39 5.09 5.58
CA THR A 242 11.82 6.16 6.50
C THR A 242 11.02 7.45 6.35
N VAL A 243 10.25 7.60 5.27
CA VAL A 243 9.49 8.83 4.95
C VAL A 243 7.99 8.60 5.07
N CYS A 244 7.51 7.37 4.93
CA CYS A 244 6.08 7.03 4.89
C CYS A 244 5.63 6.11 6.04
N ARG A 245 6.53 5.60 6.89
CA ARG A 245 6.18 4.64 7.96
C ARG A 245 6.72 5.10 9.32
N GLY A 246 5.81 5.29 10.27
CA GLY A 246 6.11 5.59 11.66
C GLY A 246 5.92 4.38 12.57
N THR A 247 6.15 4.58 13.87
CA THR A 247 5.97 3.54 14.90
C THR A 247 4.51 3.38 15.35
N THR A 248 3.68 4.40 15.13
CA THR A 248 2.26 4.40 15.48
C THR A 248 1.41 4.77 14.27
N PHE A 249 0.10 4.56 14.37
CA PHE A 249 -0.86 5.06 13.37
C PHE A 249 -0.71 6.57 13.18
N LYS A 250 -0.64 7.32 14.30
CA LYS A 250 -0.50 8.78 14.28
C LYS A 250 0.77 9.21 13.57
N ASP A 251 1.93 8.63 13.93
CA ASP A 251 3.20 8.98 13.30
C ASP A 251 3.17 8.67 11.81
N THR A 252 2.62 7.51 11.44
CA THR A 252 2.51 7.09 10.03
C THR A 252 1.59 8.02 9.25
N PHE A 253 0.44 8.39 9.82
CA PHE A 253 -0.47 9.36 9.20
C PHE A 253 0.19 10.72 9.01
N GLU A 254 0.89 11.24 10.01
CA GLU A 254 1.58 12.53 9.91
C GLU A 254 2.65 12.50 8.82
N MET A 255 3.42 11.42 8.73
CA MET A 255 4.43 11.19 7.70
C MET A 255 3.82 11.11 6.29
N VAL A 256 2.78 10.29 6.11
CA VAL A 256 2.05 10.17 4.83
C VAL A 256 1.40 11.50 4.44
N GLY A 257 0.75 12.18 5.39
CA GLY A 257 0.12 13.49 5.19
C GLY A 257 1.14 14.56 4.80
N ALA A 258 2.34 14.55 5.37
CA ALA A 258 3.39 15.47 4.98
C ALA A 258 3.84 15.26 3.52
N VAL A 259 4.02 14.01 3.09
CA VAL A 259 4.40 13.69 1.70
C VAL A 259 3.27 13.99 0.71
N MET A 260 2.03 13.67 1.06
CA MET A 260 0.89 13.77 0.14
C MET A 260 0.24 15.15 0.11
N CYS A 261 0.31 15.90 1.21
CA CYS A 261 -0.45 17.13 1.39
C CYS A 261 0.37 18.31 1.92
N GLY A 262 1.56 18.06 2.48
CA GLY A 262 2.42 19.08 3.08
C GLY A 262 3.12 19.99 2.07
N ALA A 263 3.93 20.90 2.61
CA ALA A 263 4.92 21.66 1.83
C ALA A 263 6.04 20.72 1.32
N PRO A 264 6.71 21.04 0.20
CA PRO A 264 7.81 20.26 -0.35
C PRO A 264 9.05 20.21 0.56
#